data_AF-A0ABD0X0C1-F1
#
_entry.id   AF-A0ABD0X0C1-F1
#
_cell.length_a   1.000
_cell.length_b   1.000
_cell.length_c   1.000
_cell.angle_alpha   90.00
_cell.angle_beta   90.00
_cell.angle_gamma   90.00
#
_symmetry.space_group_name_H-M   'P 1'
#
loop_
_entity.id
_entity.type
_entity.pdbx_description
1 polymer ?
#
loop_
_entity_poly.entity_id
_entity_poly.type
_entity_poly.pdbx_seq_one_letter_code
_entity_poly.pdbx_strand_id
1 'polypeptide(L)'
;MGELFRSEEMTLAQLYLQSESAYCCVSELGEIGMVQFRDLNPDVNVFQRKFVNEVRRCEEMDRKLRFVEKEIKKANIPILDTGENPEVPLPRDMIDLEATFEKLENELKEINTNQEALKKNFLNQEALKKNFLEVSSTVNTKGAHSIILLTQSILTASSTVMHHLGDTKP
;
A
#
# COMPACT_ATOMS: atom_id res chain seq x y z
N MET A 1 14.20 42.06 29.99
CA MET A 1 15.15 41.01 30.42
C MET A 1 15.15 40.87 31.95
N GLY A 2 13.98 40.63 32.56
CA GLY A 2 13.82 40.44 34.03
C GLY A 2 12.82 39.34 34.41
N GLU A 3 12.37 38.54 33.44
CA GLU A 3 11.20 37.64 33.58
C GLU A 3 11.57 36.20 33.98
N LEU A 4 12.85 35.83 34.05
CA LEU A 4 13.24 34.41 34.28
C LEU A 4 13.24 33.95 35.75
N PHE A 5 13.09 34.84 36.73
CA PHE A 5 13.27 34.49 38.16
C PHE A 5 11.98 34.10 38.90
N ARG A 6 10.80 34.35 38.30
CA ARG A 6 9.48 34.09 38.90
C ARG A 6 8.51 33.62 37.82
N SER A 7 7.46 32.93 38.22
CA SER A 7 6.36 32.57 37.31
C SER A 7 5.59 33.81 36.85
N GLU A 8 5.02 33.75 35.65
CA GLU A 8 4.08 34.75 35.16
C GLU A 8 2.77 34.74 35.96
N GLU A 9 2.10 35.90 36.01
CA GLU A 9 0.81 36.02 36.68
C GLU A 9 -0.27 35.30 35.87
N MET A 10 -1.03 34.43 36.55
CA MET A 10 -2.11 33.65 35.94
C MET A 10 -3.46 34.19 36.37
N THR A 11 -4.41 34.27 35.45
CA THR A 11 -5.80 34.66 35.72
C THR A 11 -6.76 33.55 35.34
N LEU A 12 -7.71 33.25 36.23
CA LEU A 12 -8.83 32.36 35.92
C LEU A 12 -9.98 33.17 35.32
N ALA A 13 -10.34 32.87 34.07
CA ALA A 13 -11.49 33.45 33.39
C ALA A 13 -12.54 32.37 33.08
N GLN A 14 -13.80 32.80 32.99
CA GLN A 14 -14.91 31.95 32.57
C GLN A 14 -15.37 32.36 31.17
N LEU A 15 -15.43 31.39 30.26
CA LEU A 15 -15.79 31.62 28.86
C LEU A 15 -17.23 31.15 28.61
N TYR A 16 -18.05 32.03 28.03
CA TYR A 16 -19.41 31.71 27.58
C TYR A 16 -19.44 31.73 26.06
N LEU A 17 -19.61 30.56 25.44
CA LEU A 17 -19.66 30.41 23.99
C LEU A 17 -21.03 29.92 23.53
N GLN A 18 -21.53 30.51 22.45
CA GLN A 18 -22.66 29.94 21.71
C GLN A 18 -22.21 28.70 20.92
N SER A 19 -23.08 27.70 20.79
CA SER A 19 -22.72 26.43 20.14
C SER A 19 -22.24 26.60 18.70
N GLU A 20 -22.76 27.59 17.96
CA GLU A 20 -22.41 27.83 16.55
C GLU A 20 -21.04 28.50 16.39
N SER A 21 -20.66 29.38 17.32
CA SER A 21 -19.37 30.09 17.28
C SER A 21 -18.26 29.38 18.05
N ALA A 22 -18.61 28.35 18.84
CA ALA A 22 -17.67 27.68 19.73
C ALA A 22 -16.45 27.12 19.00
N TYR A 23 -16.65 26.56 17.80
CA TYR A 23 -15.54 26.00 17.00
C TYR A 23 -14.53 27.07 16.62
N CYS A 24 -14.97 28.18 16.00
CA CYS A 24 -14.08 29.26 15.56
C CYS A 24 -13.36 29.91 16.75
N CYS A 25 -14.08 30.21 17.84
CA CYS A 25 -13.47 30.83 19.02
C CYS A 25 -12.40 29.93 19.65
N VAL A 26 -12.66 28.62 19.78
CA VAL A 26 -11.67 27.69 20.35
C VAL A 26 -10.48 27.50 19.40
N SER A 27 -10.72 27.49 18.09
CA SER A 27 -9.68 27.45 17.07
C SER A 27 -8.72 28.64 17.18
N GLU A 28 -9.27 29.86 17.21
CA GLU A 28 -8.48 31.09 17.37
C GLU A 28 -7.70 31.10 18.70
N LEU A 29 -8.32 30.65 19.79
CA LEU A 29 -7.63 30.50 21.08
C LEU A 29 -6.47 29.49 21.00
N GLY A 30 -6.61 28.43 20.20
CA GLY A 30 -5.58 27.45 19.92
C GLY A 30 -4.37 28.05 19.19
N GLU A 31 -4.62 28.89 18.17
CA GLU A 31 -3.58 29.60 17.43
C GLU A 31 -2.81 30.59 18.31
N ILE A 32 -3.49 31.25 19.25
CA ILE A 32 -2.85 32.16 20.21
C ILE A 32 -1.96 31.40 21.20
N GLY A 33 -2.38 30.20 21.64
CA GLY A 33 -1.56 29.32 22.49
C GLY A 33 -1.33 29.78 23.93
N MET A 34 -2.12 30.74 24.44
CA MET A 34 -1.96 31.34 25.78
C MET A 34 -3.02 30.90 26.80
N VAL A 35 -3.86 29.92 26.46
CA VAL A 35 -4.95 29.45 27.32
C VAL A 35 -4.77 28.01 27.78
N GLN A 36 -5.09 27.75 29.05
CA GLN A 36 -5.15 26.41 29.61
C GLN A 36 -6.60 26.08 30.00
N PHE A 37 -7.20 25.09 29.34
CA PHE A 37 -8.54 24.63 29.69
C PHE A 37 -8.52 23.73 30.93
N ARG A 38 -9.47 23.96 31.84
CA ARG A 38 -9.71 23.10 33.00
C ARG A 38 -10.89 22.18 32.70
N ASP A 39 -10.74 20.89 33.01
CA ASP A 39 -11.83 19.93 32.87
C ASP A 39 -12.93 20.23 33.91
N LEU A 40 -14.12 20.58 33.43
CA LEU A 40 -15.30 20.81 34.25
C LEU A 40 -16.14 19.53 34.44
N ASN A 41 -15.84 18.46 33.70
CA ASN A 41 -16.59 17.21 33.71
C ASN A 41 -15.66 15.99 33.99
N PRO A 42 -14.95 15.96 35.13
CA PRO A 42 -14.02 14.88 35.47
C PRO A 42 -14.74 13.53 35.68
N ASP A 43 -15.98 13.55 36.15
CA ASP A 43 -16.77 12.34 36.42
C ASP A 43 -17.47 11.79 35.17
N VAL A 44 -17.42 12.52 34.05
CA VAL A 44 -18.05 12.10 32.79
C VAL A 44 -17.02 11.34 31.95
N ASN A 45 -17.33 10.08 31.68
CA ASN A 45 -16.53 9.21 30.82
C ASN A 45 -16.37 9.83 29.42
N VAL A 46 -15.20 9.62 28.81
CA VAL A 46 -14.84 10.14 27.48
C VAL A 46 -15.89 9.80 26.42
N PHE A 47 -16.48 8.60 26.47
CA PHE A 47 -17.49 8.15 25.50
C PHE A 47 -18.85 8.85 25.63
N GLN A 48 -19.12 9.50 26.76
CA GLN A 48 -20.37 10.21 27.00
C GLN A 48 -20.21 11.72 26.77
N ARG A 49 -19.01 12.18 26.41
CA ARG A 49 -18.75 13.58 26.13
C ARG A 49 -19.40 13.99 24.80
N LYS A 50 -19.84 15.25 24.75
CA LYS A 50 -20.66 15.81 23.66
C LYS A 50 -20.06 15.62 22.26
N PHE A 51 -18.73 15.75 22.13
CA PHE A 51 -18.03 15.78 20.83
C PHE A 51 -17.26 14.48 20.49
N VAL A 52 -17.63 13.35 21.09
CA VAL A 52 -16.90 12.08 20.90
C VAL A 52 -16.94 11.59 19.44
N ASN A 53 -18.04 11.84 18.72
CA ASN A 53 -18.22 11.36 17.35
C ASN A 53 -17.30 12.11 16.39
N GLU A 54 -17.16 13.41 16.58
CA GLU A 54 -16.29 14.30 15.81
C GLU A 54 -14.82 13.95 16.05
N VAL A 55 -14.44 13.67 17.29
CA VAL A 55 -13.08 13.19 17.61
C VAL A 55 -12.79 11.85 16.93
N ARG A 56 -13.71 10.89 17.01
CA ARG A 56 -13.56 9.58 16.33
C ARG A 56 -13.46 9.72 14.81
N ARG A 57 -14.21 10.64 14.22
CA ARG A 57 -14.12 10.95 12.79
C ARG A 57 -12.73 11.44 12.41
N CYS A 58 -12.14 12.31 13.24
CA CYS A 58 -10.77 12.77 13.05
C CYS A 58 -9.74 11.65 13.21
N GLU A 59 -9.93 10.74 14.18
CA GLU A 59 -9.07 9.56 14.37
C GLU A 59 -9.11 8.63 13.14
N GLU A 60 -10.27 8.42 12.53
CA GLU A 60 -10.40 7.63 11.31
C GLU A 60 -9.72 8.31 10.10
N MET A 61 -9.85 9.63 9.98
CA MET A 61 -9.12 10.40 8.96
C MET A 61 -7.59 10.32 9.16
N ASP A 62 -7.11 10.44 10.40
CA ASP A 62 -5.68 10.27 10.73
C ASP A 62 -5.20 8.85 10.35
N ARG A 63 -6.00 7.81 10.61
CA ARG A 63 -5.68 6.45 10.17
C ARG A 63 -5.52 6.35 8.65
N LYS A 64 -6.43 6.96 7.89
CA LYS A 64 -6.38 7.00 6.41
C LYS A 64 -5.10 7.72 5.94
N LEU A 65 -4.77 8.87 6.52
CA LEU A 65 -3.56 9.63 6.19
C LEU A 65 -2.27 8.85 6.51
N ARG A 66 -2.19 8.17 7.67
CA ARG A 66 -1.04 7.31 8.00
C ARG A 66 -0.83 6.18 7.01
N PHE A 67 -1.91 5.62 6.48
CA PHE A 67 -1.82 4.61 5.41
C PHE A 67 -1.22 5.22 4.14
N VAL A 68 -1.75 6.35 3.69
CA VAL A 68 -1.25 7.08 2.51
C VAL A 68 0.23 7.45 2.68
N GLU A 69 0.62 8.01 3.82
CA GLU A 69 2.00 8.38 4.13
C GLU A 69 2.94 7.17 4.03
N LYS A 70 2.48 6.00 4.52
CA LYS A 70 3.24 4.75 4.43
C LYS A 70 3.42 4.29 2.99
N GLU A 71 2.40 4.41 2.13
CA GLU A 71 2.50 4.07 0.70
C GLU A 71 3.45 5.03 -0.04
N ILE A 72 3.40 6.33 0.25
CA ILE A 72 4.33 7.33 -0.31
C ILE A 72 5.78 7.00 0.05
N LYS A 73 6.04 6.68 1.33
CA LYS A 73 7.37 6.27 1.80
C LYS A 73 7.85 4.98 1.13
N LYS A 74 6.97 3.99 0.93
CA LYS A 74 7.31 2.76 0.18
C LYS A 74 7.70 3.04 -1.27
N ALA A 75 7.09 4.06 -1.88
CA ALA A 75 7.42 4.49 -3.23
C ALA A 75 8.70 5.36 -3.32
N ASN A 76 9.38 5.63 -2.20
CA ASN A 76 10.52 6.54 -2.11
C ASN A 76 10.23 7.95 -2.65
N ILE A 77 8.98 8.41 -2.51
CA ILE A 77 8.60 9.77 -2.86
C ILE A 77 8.90 10.68 -1.66
N PRO A 78 9.73 11.73 -1.80
CA PRO A 78 10.01 12.64 -0.71
C PRO A 78 8.78 13.50 -0.40
N ILE A 79 8.35 13.50 0.87
CA ILE A 79 7.33 14.43 1.36
C ILE A 79 8.04 15.75 1.67
N LEU A 80 7.69 16.81 0.95
CA LEU A 80 8.21 18.15 1.19
C LEU A 80 7.44 18.77 2.35
N ASP A 81 8.16 19.20 3.37
CA ASP A 81 7.59 20.09 4.39
C ASP A 81 7.75 21.53 3.89
N THR A 82 6.61 22.20 3.66
CA THR A 82 6.59 23.60 3.22
C THR A 82 6.87 24.57 4.36
N GLY A 83 6.91 24.09 5.63
CA GLY A 83 7.11 24.92 6.81
C GLY A 83 5.95 25.88 7.11
N GLU A 84 4.90 25.84 6.30
CA GLU A 84 3.69 26.62 6.48
C GLU A 84 2.69 25.81 7.30
N ASN A 85 2.25 26.37 8.43
CA ASN A 85 1.13 25.81 9.17
C ASN A 85 -0.17 26.32 8.54
N PRO A 86 -1.01 25.46 7.94
CA PRO A 86 -2.26 25.90 7.35
C PRO A 86 -3.22 26.39 8.44
N GLU A 87 -4.11 27.31 8.05
CA GLU A 87 -5.21 27.73 8.92
C GLU A 87 -6.15 26.55 9.22
N VAL A 88 -6.73 26.56 10.42
CA VAL A 88 -7.65 25.52 10.85
C VAL A 88 -8.85 25.45 9.89
N PRO A 89 -9.15 24.28 9.31
CA PRO A 89 -10.28 24.12 8.39
C PRO A 89 -11.62 24.26 9.12
N LEU A 90 -12.66 24.69 8.39
CA LEU A 90 -14.00 24.80 8.97
C LEU A 90 -14.65 23.41 9.15
N PRO A 91 -15.62 23.25 10.07
CA PRO A 91 -16.30 21.96 10.28
C PRO A 91 -17.02 21.42 9.04
N ARG A 92 -17.42 22.31 8.13
CA ARG A 92 -18.04 21.93 6.86
C ARG A 92 -17.03 21.23 5.94
N ASP A 93 -15.82 21.75 5.87
CA ASP A 93 -14.75 21.26 5.00
C ASP A 93 -14.23 19.89 5.49
N MET A 94 -14.42 19.57 6.78
CA MET A 94 -14.13 18.23 7.31
C MET A 94 -14.90 17.12 6.59
N ILE A 95 -16.10 17.40 6.08
CA ILE A 95 -16.89 16.40 5.34
C ILE A 95 -16.24 16.10 3.99
N ASP A 96 -15.85 17.16 3.28
CA ASP A 96 -15.20 17.02 1.99
C ASP A 96 -13.82 16.37 2.15
N LEU A 97 -13.06 16.73 3.19
CA LEU A 97 -11.78 16.12 3.52
C LEU A 97 -11.93 14.62 3.80
N GLU A 98 -12.92 14.21 4.60
CA GLU A 98 -13.15 12.79 4.85
C GLU A 98 -13.41 12.00 3.55
N ALA A 99 -14.26 12.55 2.67
CA ALA A 99 -14.56 11.92 1.39
C ALA A 99 -13.31 11.82 0.48
N THR A 100 -12.47 12.86 0.47
CA THR A 100 -11.22 12.84 -0.30
C THR A 100 -10.24 11.81 0.24
N PHE A 101 -10.07 11.71 1.56
CA PHE A 101 -9.18 10.72 2.18
C PHE A 101 -9.67 9.29 1.97
N GLU A 102 -10.98 9.07 2.00
CA GLU A 102 -11.56 7.74 1.71
C GLU A 102 -11.31 7.32 0.27
N LYS A 103 -11.57 8.23 -0.67
CA LYS A 103 -11.32 8.00 -2.09
C LYS A 103 -9.85 7.67 -2.32
N LEU A 104 -8.93 8.45 -1.76
CA LEU A 104 -7.49 8.25 -1.90
C LEU A 104 -7.03 6.90 -1.32
N GLU A 105 -7.53 6.52 -0.14
CA GLU A 105 -7.22 5.21 0.45
C GLU A 105 -7.70 4.06 -0.45
N ASN A 106 -8.93 4.14 -0.96
CA ASN A 106 -9.52 3.11 -1.82
C ASN A 106 -8.77 2.98 -3.14
N GLU A 107 -8.44 4.10 -3.78
CA GLU A 107 -7.65 4.12 -5.02
C GLU A 107 -6.27 3.46 -4.82
N LEU A 108 -5.57 3.78 -3.73
CA LEU A 108 -4.27 3.18 -3.44
C LEU A 108 -4.36 1.68 -3.15
N LYS A 109 -5.39 1.23 -2.42
CA LYS A 109 -5.62 -0.20 -2.17
C LYS A 109 -5.93 -0.97 -3.46
N GLU A 110 -6.73 -0.38 -4.33
CA GLU A 110 -7.07 -0.97 -5.62
C GLU A 110 -5.83 -1.06 -6.51
N ILE A 111 -5.05 0.03 -6.62
CA ILE A 111 -3.80 0.05 -7.40
C ILE A 111 -2.83 -1.02 -6.88
N ASN A 112 -2.64 -1.14 -5.56
CA ASN A 112 -1.75 -2.14 -4.98
C ASN A 112 -2.19 -3.57 -5.33
N THR A 113 -3.48 -3.86 -5.19
CA THR A 113 -4.05 -5.17 -5.52
C THR A 113 -3.88 -5.50 -7.00
N ASN A 114 -4.17 -4.52 -7.87
CA ASN A 114 -4.01 -4.65 -9.32
C ASN A 114 -2.54 -4.85 -9.71
N GLN A 115 -1.61 -4.12 -9.10
CA GLN A 115 -0.17 -4.28 -9.34
C GLN A 115 0.33 -5.67 -8.93
N GLU A 116 -0.10 -6.20 -7.79
CA GLU A 116 0.25 -7.56 -7.35
C GLU A 116 -0.30 -8.62 -8.30
N ALA A 117 -1.57 -8.50 -8.71
CA ALA A 117 -2.21 -9.40 -9.66
C ALA A 117 -1.48 -9.39 -11.02
N LEU A 118 -1.14 -8.21 -11.53
CA LEU A 118 -0.39 -8.06 -12.78
C LEU A 118 1.00 -8.69 -12.69
N LYS A 119 1.75 -8.45 -11.60
CA LYS A 119 3.07 -9.08 -11.39
C LYS A 119 2.97 -10.60 -11.35
N LYS A 120 1.98 -11.14 -10.64
CA LYS A 120 1.76 -12.60 -10.57
C LYS A 120 1.41 -13.18 -11.94
N ASN A 121 0.54 -12.52 -12.70
CA ASN A 121 0.17 -12.96 -14.05
C ASN A 121 1.38 -12.93 -15.00
N PHE A 122 2.19 -11.88 -14.94
CA PHE A 122 3.42 -11.77 -15.74
C PHE A 122 4.42 -12.89 -15.42
N LEU A 123 4.71 -13.13 -14.14
CA LEU A 123 5.63 -14.20 -13.72
C LEU A 123 5.13 -15.59 -14.13
N ASN A 124 3.82 -15.85 -14.02
CA ASN A 124 3.21 -17.09 -14.48
C ASN A 124 3.37 -17.26 -15.99
N GLN A 125 3.17 -16.20 -16.77
CA GLN A 125 3.37 -16.24 -18.22
C GLN A 125 4.84 -16.51 -18.59
N GLU A 126 5.80 -15.89 -17.90
CA GLU A 126 7.23 -16.18 -18.12
C GLU A 126 7.60 -17.62 -17.80
N ALA A 127 7.06 -18.17 -16.70
CA ALA A 127 7.28 -19.56 -16.31
C ALA A 127 6.69 -20.53 -17.35
N LEU A 128 5.46 -20.28 -17.81
CA LEU A 128 4.82 -21.08 -18.86
C LEU A 128 5.62 -21.03 -20.16
N LYS A 129 6.12 -19.85 -20.56
CA LYS A 129 6.95 -19.69 -21.75
C LYS A 129 8.26 -20.48 -21.65
N LYS A 130 8.93 -20.44 -20.49
CA LYS A 130 10.15 -21.24 -20.23
C LYS A 130 9.87 -22.73 -20.33
N ASN A 131 8.82 -23.21 -19.64
CA ASN A 131 8.43 -24.62 -19.69
C ASN A 131 8.12 -25.07 -21.12
N PHE A 132 7.43 -24.24 -21.91
CA PHE A 132 7.13 -24.55 -23.30
C PHE A 132 8.41 -24.66 -24.15
N LEU A 133 9.37 -23.75 -24.00
CA LEU A 133 10.66 -23.83 -24.70
C LEU A 133 11.44 -25.11 -24.32
N GLU A 134 11.47 -25.45 -23.03
CA GLU A 134 12.15 -26.66 -22.55
C GLU A 134 11.51 -27.92 -23.13
N VAL A 135 10.18 -28.04 -23.08
CA VAL A 135 9.44 -29.15 -23.69
C VAL A 135 9.70 -29.23 -25.19
N SER A 136 9.69 -28.09 -25.90
CA SER A 136 9.96 -28.07 -27.34
C SER A 136 11.39 -28.56 -27.66
N SER A 137 12.39 -28.16 -26.87
CA SER A 137 13.78 -28.61 -27.03
C SER A 137 13.98 -30.11 -26.72
N THR A 138 13.29 -30.63 -25.71
CA THR A 138 13.37 -32.05 -25.31
C THR A 138 12.64 -32.95 -26.29
N VAL A 139 11.51 -32.53 -26.84
CA VAL A 139 10.82 -33.25 -27.92
C VAL A 139 11.68 -33.29 -29.18
N ASN A 140 12.32 -32.18 -29.54
CA ASN A 140 13.19 -32.13 -30.72
C ASN A 140 14.43 -33.03 -30.56
N THR A 141 15.08 -33.03 -29.40
CA THR A 141 16.24 -33.90 -29.12
C THR A 141 15.87 -35.38 -29.02
N LYS A 142 14.77 -35.73 -28.35
CA LYS A 142 14.27 -37.11 -28.29
C LYS A 142 13.80 -37.62 -29.65
N GLY A 143 13.18 -36.75 -30.45
CA GLY A 143 12.81 -37.04 -31.85
C GLY A 143 14.04 -37.33 -32.71
N ALA A 144 15.08 -36.51 -32.62
CA ALA A 144 16.35 -36.76 -33.30
C ALA A 144 17.01 -38.07 -32.84
N HIS A 145 17.03 -38.34 -31.53
CA HIS A 145 17.58 -39.57 -30.97
C HIS A 145 16.84 -40.83 -31.43
N SER A 146 15.50 -40.78 -31.52
CA SER A 146 14.71 -41.93 -31.97
C SER A 146 14.88 -42.21 -33.46
N ILE A 147 15.00 -41.17 -34.29
CA ILE A 147 15.35 -41.33 -35.72
C ILE A 147 16.75 -41.94 -35.87
N ILE A 148 17.73 -41.46 -35.10
CA ILE A 148 19.10 -41.99 -35.11
C ILE A 148 19.10 -43.48 -34.75
N LEU A 149 18.40 -43.87 -33.69
CA LEU A 149 18.28 -45.28 -33.27
C LEU A 149 17.63 -46.13 -34.37
N LEU A 150 16.54 -45.67 -34.98
CA LEU A 150 15.90 -46.37 -36.10
C LEU A 150 16.84 -46.54 -37.29
N THR A 151 17.59 -45.50 -37.69
CA THR A 151 18.58 -45.61 -38.77
C THR A 151 19.71 -46.59 -38.42
N GLN A 152 20.18 -46.61 -37.16
CA GLN A 152 21.23 -47.52 -36.70
C GLN A 152 20.75 -48.98 -36.70
N SER A 153 19.50 -49.23 -36.31
CA SER A 153 18.87 -50.55 -36.34
C SER A 153 18.66 -51.06 -37.77
N ILE A 154 18.26 -50.18 -38.70
CA ILE A 154 18.11 -50.53 -40.12
C ILE A 154 19.47 -50.88 -40.72
N LEU A 155 20.52 -50.10 -40.43
CA LEU A 155 21.88 -50.37 -40.92
C LEU A 155 22.45 -51.69 -40.39
N THR A 156 22.27 -51.99 -39.11
CA THR A 156 22.71 -53.28 -38.52
C THR A 156 21.93 -54.45 -39.10
N ALA A 157 20.61 -54.33 -39.29
CA ALA A 157 19.80 -55.37 -39.94
C ALA A 157 20.27 -55.64 -41.38
N SER A 158 20.57 -54.59 -42.16
CA SER A 158 21.10 -54.73 -43.53
C SER A 158 22.48 -55.42 -43.56
N SER A 159 23.35 -55.14 -42.59
CA SER A 159 24.67 -55.77 -42.49
C SER A 159 24.58 -57.26 -42.13
N THR A 160 23.64 -57.66 -41.28
CA THR A 160 23.40 -59.07 -40.92
C THR A 160 22.84 -59.86 -42.09
N VAL A 161 21.94 -59.27 -42.89
CA VAL A 161 21.38 -59.89 -44.10
C VAL A 161 22.47 -60.10 -45.17
N MET A 162 23.37 -59.12 -45.37
CA MET A 162 24.52 -59.27 -46.28
C MET A 162 25.49 -60.37 -45.83
N HIS A 163 25.70 -60.55 -44.52
CA HIS A 163 26.54 -61.63 -44.00
C HIS A 163 25.91 -63.02 -44.21
N HIS A 164 24.58 -63.15 -44.15
CA HIS A 164 23.88 -64.43 -44.42
C HIS A 164 23.73 -64.75 -45.92
N LEU A 165 23.82 -63.76 -46.81
CA LEU A 165 23.87 -63.96 -48.26
C LEU A 165 25.29 -64.28 -48.79
N GLY A 166 26.33 -64.06 -47.97
CA GLY A 166 27.71 -64.45 -48.28
C GLY A 166 28.02 -65.93 -48.03
N ASP A 167 27.24 -66.62 -47.19
CA ASP A 167 27.47 -68.02 -46.81
C ASP A 167 26.70 -69.05 -47.67
N THR A 168 26.10 -68.61 -48.78
CA THR A 168 25.39 -69.52 -49.71
C THR A 168 25.93 -69.46 -51.13
N LYS A 169 27.05 -70.15 -51.34
CA LYS A 169 27.33 -71.03 -52.51
C LYS A 169 28.78 -71.52 -52.51
N PRO A 170 29.05 -72.66 -53.16
CA PRO A 170 28.52 -74.01 -52.95
C PRO A 170 29.54 -74.92 -52.24
#